data_AF-A0A8T6UN44-F1
#
_entry.id   AF-A0A8T6UN44-F1
#
_cell.length_a   1.000
_cell.length_b   1.000
_cell.length_c   1.000
_cell.angle_alpha   90.00
_cell.angle_beta   90.00
_cell.angle_gamma   90.00
#
_symmetry.space_group_name_H-M   'P 1'
#
loop_
_entity.id
_entity.type
_entity.pdbx_description
1 polymer ?
#
loop_
_entity_poly.entity_id
_entity_poly.type
_entity_poly.pdbx_seq_one_letter_code
_entity_poly.pdbx_strand_id
1 'polypeptide(L)' 'MVVPKVFYMALLVFAVAFYFIWSAMFGAWTDLAVYTVTIILGGLGLVGTLLYTIREREEAESA' A
#
# COMPACT_ATOMS: atom_id res chain seq x y z
N MET A 1 -15.09 -5.69 -8.07
CA MET A 1 -14.71 -4.29 -7.74
C MET A 1 -13.22 -4.07 -8.01
N VAL A 2 -12.81 -4.04 -9.28
CA VAL A 2 -11.37 -4.07 -9.62
C VAL A 2 -10.67 -2.74 -9.35
N VAL A 3 -11.35 -1.61 -9.60
CA VAL A 3 -10.76 -0.27 -9.50
C VAL A 3 -10.27 0.07 -8.07
N PRO A 4 -11.05 -0.15 -7.00
CA PRO A 4 -10.57 0.09 -5.64
C PRO A 4 -9.36 -0.75 -5.29
N LYS A 5 -9.37 -2.06 -5.60
CA LYS A 5 -8.25 -2.97 -5.31
C LYS A 5 -6.95 -2.53 -5.99
N VAL A 6 -7.03 -2.18 -7.27
CA VAL A 6 -5.86 -1.72 -8.04
C VAL A 6 -5.27 -0.44 -7.45
N PHE A 7 -6.12 0.49 -6.99
CA PHE A 7 -5.66 1.69 -6.30
C PHE A 7 -4.86 1.36 -5.03
N TYR A 8 -5.37 0.48 -4.17
CA TYR A 8 -4.64 0.09 -2.95
C TYR A 8 -3.37 -0.71 -3.22
N MET A 9 -3.34 -1.54 -4.27
CA MET A 9 -2.11 -2.19 -4.72
C MET A 9 -1.08 -1.18 -5.23
N ALA A 10 -1.51 -0.18 -6.02
CA ALA A 10 -0.63 0.88 -6.47
C ALA A 10 -0.09 1.70 -5.28
N LEU A 11 -0.91 1.95 -4.27
CA LEU A 11 -0.51 2.64 -3.03
C LEU A 11 0.56 1.85 -2.26
N LEU A 12 0.45 0.51 -2.21
CA LEU A 12 1.50 -0.36 -1.64
C LEU A 12 2.83 -0.22 -2.38
N VAL A 13 2.79 -0.34 -3.71
CA VAL A 13 3.99 -0.21 -4.55
C VAL A 13 4.61 1.17 -4.37
N PHE A 14 3.77 2.20 -4.31
CA PHE A 14 4.21 3.57 -4.07
C PHE A 14 4.86 3.74 -2.69
N ALA A 15 4.33 3.14 -1.63
CA ALA A 15 4.92 3.19 -0.30
C ALA A 15 6.35 2.60 -0.28
N VAL A 16 6.54 1.45 -0.94
CA VAL A 16 7.84 0.80 -1.07
C VAL A 16 8.79 1.66 -1.90
N ALA A 17 8.34 2.16 -3.05
CA ALA A 17 9.13 3.01 -3.92
C ALA A 17 9.54 4.32 -3.22
N PHE A 18 8.61 4.96 -2.51
CA PHE A 18 8.85 6.16 -1.72
C PHE A 18 9.97 5.94 -0.72
N TYR A 19 9.91 4.87 0.09
CA TYR A 19 10.93 4.57 1.08
C TYR A 19 12.32 4.47 0.45
N PHE A 20 12.48 3.60 -0.56
CA PHE A 20 13.80 3.37 -1.16
C PHE A 20 14.33 4.57 -1.93
N ILE A 21 13.49 5.24 -2.73
CA ILE A 21 13.92 6.41 -3.53
C ILE A 21 14.29 7.56 -2.59
N TRP A 22 13.46 7.86 -1.60
CA TRP A 22 13.71 8.96 -0.67
C TRP A 22 14.95 8.71 0.21
N SER A 23 15.05 7.52 0.80
CA SER A 23 16.20 7.17 1.64
C SER A 23 17.50 7.12 0.84
N ALA A 24 17.48 6.69 -0.44
CA ALA A 24 18.66 6.72 -1.30
C ALA A 24 19.06 8.15 -1.70
N MET A 25 18.10 9.03 -2.01
CA MET A 25 18.38 10.40 -2.43
C MET A 25 18.91 11.28 -1.30
N PHE A 26 18.37 11.12 -0.09
CA PHE A 26 18.65 12.02 1.04
C PHE A 26 19.45 11.36 2.17
N GLY A 27 19.86 10.09 2.03
CA GLY A 27 20.53 9.34 3.09
C GLY A 27 19.64 9.06 4.32
N ALA A 28 18.32 9.19 4.17
CA ALA A 28 17.34 9.16 5.25
C ALA A 28 16.85 7.72 5.55
N TRP A 29 17.76 6.78 5.77
CA TRP A 29 17.43 5.37 5.98
C TRP A 29 16.77 5.08 7.32
N THR A 30 17.07 5.89 8.35
CA THR A 30 16.55 5.71 9.72
C THR A 30 15.75 6.93 10.19
N ASP A 31 15.15 7.65 9.24
CA ASP A 31 14.40 8.86 9.53
C ASP A 31 12.96 8.55 9.94
N LEU A 32 12.54 9.10 11.08
CA LEU A 32 11.21 8.86 11.64
C LEU A 32 10.08 9.37 10.75
N ALA A 33 10.27 10.50 10.07
CA ALA A 33 9.25 11.06 9.17
C ALA A 33 9.09 10.18 7.92
N VAL A 34 10.20 9.71 7.35
CA VAL A 34 10.19 8.77 6.20
C VAL A 34 9.48 7.48 6.58
N TYR A 35 9.80 6.91 7.74
CA TYR A 35 9.11 5.71 8.24
C TYR A 35 7.63 5.94 8.46
N THR A 36 7.24 7.08 9.06
CA THR A 36 5.83 7.40 9.33
C THR A 36 5.02 7.45 8.05
N VAL A 37 5.51 8.17 7.03
CA VAL A 37 4.84 8.26 5.72
C VAL A 37 4.76 6.88 5.06
N THR A 38 5.86 6.11 5.10
CA THR A 38 5.92 4.76 4.53
C THR A 38 4.91 3.81 5.19
N ILE A 39 4.82 3.82 6.52
CA ILE A 39 3.91 2.96 7.29
C ILE A 39 2.45 3.33 7.02
N ILE A 40 2.12 4.62 6.95
CA ILE A 40 0.74 5.06 6.66
C ILE A 40 0.34 4.62 5.25
N LEU A 41 1.16 4.91 4.25
CA LEU A 41 0.87 4.53 2.86
C LEU A 41 0.83 3.02 2.68
N GLY A 42 1.82 2.31 3.24
CA GLY A 42 1.92 0.86 3.19
C GLY A 42 0.79 0.17 3.94
N GLY A 43 0.43 0.65 5.13
CA GLY A 43 -0.66 0.13 5.94
C GLY A 43 -2.01 0.29 5.25
N LEU A 44 -2.31 1.48 4.73
CA LEU A 44 -3.55 1.74 3.97
C LEU A 44 -3.59 0.90 2.69
N GLY A 45 -2.48 0.82 1.97
CA GLY A 45 -2.37 -0.01 0.77
C GLY A 45 -2.60 -1.49 1.08
N LEU A 46 -2.01 -2.01 2.17
CA LEU A 46 -2.13 -3.41 2.56
C LEU A 46 -3.56 -3.74 2.97
N VAL A 47 -4.11 -3.00 3.93
CA VAL A 47 -5.46 -3.23 4.45
C VAL A 47 -6.49 -3.08 3.35
N GLY A 48 -6.42 -2.04 2.54
CA GLY A 48 -7.34 -1.85 1.42
C GLY A 48 -7.27 -2.99 0.41
N THR A 49 -6.07 -3.42 0.03
CA THR A 49 -5.91 -4.55 -0.90
C THR A 49 -6.52 -5.84 -0.35
N LEU A 50 -6.31 -6.13 0.94
CA LEU A 50 -6.87 -7.31 1.59
C LEU A 50 -8.39 -7.26 1.66
N LEU A 51 -8.97 -6.14 2.11
CA LEU A 51 -10.42 -5.99 2.24
C LEU A 51 -11.13 -6.19 0.89
N TYR A 52 -10.63 -5.57 -0.17
CA TYR A 52 -11.25 -5.74 -1.50
C TYR A 52 -11.01 -7.13 -2.08
N THR A 53 -9.91 -7.79 -1.75
CA THR A 53 -9.67 -9.19 -2.15
C THR A 53 -10.64 -10.15 -1.47
N ILE A 54 -10.92 -9.96 -0.17
CA ILE A 54 -11.91 -10.74 0.58
C ILE A 54 -13.30 -10.51 -0.02
N ARG A 55 -13.66 -9.25 -0.27
CA ARG A 55 -14.95 -8.88 -0.84
C ARG A 55 -15.16 -9.46 -2.24
N GLU A 56 -14.14 -9.48 -3.10
CA GLU A 56 -14.20 -10.13 -4.42
C GLU A 56 -14.44 -11.65 -4.31
N ARG A 57 -13.89 -12.31 -3.29
CA ARG A 57 -14.13 -13.74 -3.04
C ARG A 57 -15.57 -14.00 -2.59
N GLU A 58 -16.08 -13.20 -1.64
CA GLU A 58 -17.46 -13.31 -1.17
C GLU A 58 -18.49 -13.13 -2.30
N GLU A 59 -18.24 -12.18 -3.21
CA GLU A 59 -19.09 -11.96 -4.39
C GLU A 59 -19.05 -13.13 -5.37
N ALA A 60 -17.90 -13.79 -5.52
CA ALA A 60 -17.74 -14.95 -6.39
C ALA A 60 -18.38 -16.23 -5.80
N GLU A 61 -18.40 -16.38 -4.47
CA GLU A 61 -19.05 -17.51 -3.79
C GLU A 61 -20.58 -17.38 -3.72
N SER A 62 -21.10 -16.15 -3.85
CA SER A 62 -22.54 -15.86 -3.79
C SER A 62 -23.23 -15.79 -5.15
N ALA A 63 -22.47 -15.92 -6.26
CA ALA A 63 -22.95 -15.84 -7.64
C ALA A 63 -23.05 -17.22 -8.29
#